data_AF-A0A9E1MN99-F1
#
_entry.id   AF-A0A9E1MN99-F1
#
_cell.length_a   1.000
_cell.length_b   1.000
_cell.length_c   1.000
_cell.angle_alpha   90.00
_cell.angle_beta   90.00
_cell.angle_gamma   90.00
#
_symmetry.space_group_name_H-M   'P 1'
#
loop_
_entity.id
_entity.type
_entity.pdbx_description
1 polymer ?
#
loop_
_entity_poly.entity_id
_entity_poly.type
_entity_poly.pdbx_seq_one_letter_code
_entity_poly.pdbx_strand_id
1 'polypeptide(L)'
;MKNTMIHINDVSNGKEVAEAIAGLYVNSLVTPGKKFYECMMKMQESIRYDFTMLCFEWLNALSDCSRYDGRNEKSVIFARRVSGIISDFDTDRLTRRCESMCGLDFDYRNDFSAALLFEHYLFSSESNDEFIRYMINNAHKTNQQSFSRLCCGWLKHLSETKVNKPYIRKATDIVAEYKGFPFV
;
A
#
# COMPACT_ATOMS: atom_id res chain seq x y z
N MET A 1 -8.69 -3.68 28.48
CA MET A 1 -8.60 -3.37 27.03
C MET A 1 -7.23 -3.84 26.55
N LYS A 2 -7.12 -4.50 25.39
CA LYS A 2 -5.79 -4.85 24.84
C LYS A 2 -5.13 -3.55 24.35
N ASN A 3 -3.86 -3.33 24.68
CA ASN A 3 -3.08 -2.22 24.15
C ASN A 3 -2.98 -2.37 22.62
N THR A 4 -3.37 -1.35 21.86
CA THR A 4 -3.31 -1.34 20.39
C THR A 4 -2.19 -0.46 19.86
N MET A 5 -1.45 0.18 20.76
CA MET A 5 -0.28 0.99 20.44
C MET A 5 0.96 0.11 20.39
N ILE A 6 1.75 0.28 19.32
CA ILE A 6 3.12 -0.21 19.23
C ILE A 6 4.05 0.95 18.88
N HIS A 7 5.32 0.85 19.23
CA HIS A 7 6.33 1.82 18.83
C HIS A 7 7.10 1.28 17.62
N ILE A 8 7.12 2.05 16.52
CA ILE A 8 7.96 1.81 15.35
C ILE A 8 9.26 2.56 15.59
N ASN A 9 10.40 1.87 15.67
CA ASN A 9 11.67 2.49 16.01
C ASN A 9 12.24 3.29 14.84
N ASP A 10 12.16 2.72 13.64
CA ASP A 10 12.64 3.35 12.41
C ASP A 10 11.54 3.31 11.33
N VAL A 11 10.88 4.45 11.15
CA VAL A 11 9.83 4.60 10.13
C VAL A 11 10.37 4.57 8.71
N SER A 12 11.68 4.67 8.49
CA SER A 12 12.29 4.49 7.17
C SER A 12 12.57 3.02 6.85
N ASN A 13 12.58 2.15 7.88
CA ASN A 13 12.81 0.73 7.72
C ASN A 13 11.60 0.03 7.11
N GLY A 14 11.69 -0.28 5.81
CA GLY A 14 10.59 -0.91 5.08
C GLY A 14 10.13 -2.24 5.67
N LYS A 15 11.03 -3.03 6.27
CA LYS A 15 10.67 -4.28 6.94
C LYS A 15 9.84 -4.04 8.20
N GLU A 16 10.26 -3.11 9.08
CA GLU A 16 9.55 -2.80 10.32
C GLU A 16 8.15 -2.26 10.03
N VAL A 17 8.04 -1.34 9.06
CA VAL A 17 6.75 -0.80 8.62
C VAL A 17 5.88 -1.89 7.99
N ALA A 18 6.44 -2.76 7.15
CA ALA A 18 5.68 -3.87 6.56
C ALA A 18 5.18 -4.85 7.63
N GLU A 19 5.98 -5.17 8.64
CA GLU A 19 5.58 -6.02 9.75
C GLU A 19 4.38 -5.43 10.51
N ALA A 20 4.42 -4.14 10.82
CA ALA A 20 3.32 -3.43 11.47
C ALA A 20 2.05 -3.40 10.60
N ILE A 21 2.18 -3.06 9.32
CA ILE A 21 1.06 -2.96 8.39
C ILE A 21 0.44 -4.35 8.13
N ALA A 22 1.24 -5.33 7.70
CA ALA A 22 0.74 -6.67 7.37
C ALA A 22 0.30 -7.45 8.62
N GLY A 23 1.09 -7.39 9.70
CA GLY A 23 0.87 -8.20 10.89
C GLY A 23 -0.30 -7.71 11.74
N LEU A 24 -0.53 -6.39 11.77
CA LEU A 24 -1.45 -5.77 12.71
C LEU A 24 -2.59 -4.99 12.03
N TYR A 25 -2.28 -4.08 11.12
CA TYR A 25 -3.29 -3.15 10.56
C TYR A 25 -4.24 -3.82 9.58
N VAL A 26 -3.73 -4.42 8.50
CA VAL A 26 -4.58 -5.09 7.49
C VAL A 26 -5.05 -6.49 7.92
N ASN A 27 -4.52 -6.97 9.05
CA ASN A 27 -4.95 -8.20 9.72
C ASN A 27 -6.08 -7.94 10.75
N SER A 28 -6.51 -6.69 10.93
CA SER A 28 -7.59 -6.35 11.85
C SER A 28 -8.96 -6.43 11.17
N LEU A 29 -9.98 -6.84 11.93
CA LEU A 29 -11.36 -7.02 11.44
C LEU A 29 -12.04 -5.70 11.03
N VAL A 30 -11.51 -4.56 11.47
CA VAL A 30 -12.15 -3.24 11.31
C VAL A 30 -11.40 -2.32 10.34
N THR A 31 -10.23 -2.75 9.84
CA THR A 31 -9.30 -1.93 9.05
C THR A 31 -8.77 -2.69 7.84
N PRO A 32 -8.40 -2.00 6.75
CA PRO A 32 -8.52 -0.56 6.52
C PRO A 32 -9.98 -0.13 6.30
N GLY A 33 -10.38 0.97 6.96
CA GLY A 33 -11.70 1.59 6.76
C GLY A 33 -11.69 2.66 5.67
N LYS A 34 -12.87 3.22 5.36
CA LYS A 34 -12.98 4.35 4.42
C LYS A 34 -12.16 5.57 4.87
N LYS A 35 -12.05 5.78 6.19
CA LYS A 35 -11.34 6.93 6.77
C LYS A 35 -9.85 6.93 6.41
N PHE A 36 -9.24 5.77 6.20
CA PHE A 36 -7.84 5.67 5.75
C PHE A 36 -7.64 6.44 4.45
N TYR A 37 -8.47 6.18 3.44
CA TYR A 37 -8.37 6.85 2.14
C TYR A 37 -8.69 8.35 2.25
N GLU A 38 -9.65 8.73 3.09
CA GLU A 38 -9.98 10.15 3.35
C GLU A 38 -8.80 10.88 4.02
N CYS A 39 -8.05 10.22 4.91
CA CYS A 39 -6.82 10.74 5.50
C CYS A 39 -5.71 10.87 4.46
N MET A 40 -5.43 9.80 3.70
CA MET A 40 -4.40 9.82 2.64
C MET A 40 -4.68 10.88 1.58
N MET A 41 -5.96 11.12 1.22
CA MET A 41 -6.35 12.17 0.28
C MET A 41 -6.03 13.59 0.75
N LYS A 42 -5.96 13.82 2.07
CA LYS A 42 -5.61 15.13 2.66
C LYS A 42 -4.10 15.39 2.71
N MET A 43 -3.27 14.36 2.50
CA MET A 43 -1.82 14.49 2.55
C MET A 43 -1.26 15.32 1.39
N GLN A 44 0.02 15.68 1.47
CA GLN A 44 0.69 16.38 0.38
C GLN A 44 0.64 15.56 -0.92
N GLU A 45 0.71 16.26 -2.05
CA GLU A 45 0.62 15.61 -3.36
C GLU A 45 1.72 14.56 -3.59
N SER A 46 2.94 14.85 -3.15
CA SER A 46 4.05 13.90 -3.23
C SER A 46 3.73 12.61 -2.49
N ILE A 47 3.23 12.69 -1.25
CA ILE A 47 2.85 11.52 -0.45
C ILE A 47 1.76 10.69 -1.14
N ARG A 48 0.74 11.34 -1.74
CA ARG A 48 -0.28 10.62 -2.51
C ARG A 48 0.30 9.92 -3.74
N TYR A 49 1.23 10.58 -4.43
CA TYR A 49 1.93 9.99 -5.56
C TYR A 49 2.79 8.80 -5.12
N ASP A 50 3.61 8.96 -4.09
CA ASP A 50 4.52 7.93 -3.57
C ASP A 50 3.76 6.71 -3.03
N PHE A 51 2.62 6.93 -2.37
CA PHE A 51 1.76 5.84 -1.95
C PHE A 51 1.14 5.08 -3.14
N THR A 52 0.85 5.81 -4.23
CA THR A 52 0.39 5.17 -5.46
C THR A 52 1.49 4.34 -6.11
N MET A 53 2.73 4.82 -6.08
CA MET A 53 3.88 4.05 -6.57
C MET A 53 4.09 2.79 -5.74
N LEU A 54 3.99 2.87 -4.41
CA LEU A 54 3.99 1.68 -3.54
C LEU A 54 2.88 0.68 -3.91
N CYS A 55 1.68 1.14 -4.24
CA CYS A 55 0.60 0.26 -4.70
C CYS A 55 0.93 -0.42 -6.03
N PHE A 56 1.56 0.29 -6.96
CA PHE A 56 1.99 -0.24 -8.26
C PHE A 56 3.11 -1.27 -8.11
N GLU A 57 4.13 -0.95 -7.31
CA GLU A 57 5.23 -1.85 -6.98
C GLU A 57 4.73 -3.12 -6.28
N TRP A 58 3.75 -3.00 -5.38
CA TRP A 58 3.10 -4.16 -4.76
C TRP A 58 2.40 -5.05 -5.79
N LEU A 59 1.60 -4.48 -6.67
CA LEU A 59 0.88 -5.25 -7.68
C LEU A 59 1.84 -5.91 -8.68
N ASN A 60 2.92 -5.24 -9.07
CA ASN A 60 3.97 -5.86 -9.91
C ASN A 60 4.68 -6.99 -9.17
N ALA A 61 5.09 -6.79 -7.92
CA ALA A 61 5.74 -7.86 -7.16
C ALA A 61 4.80 -9.06 -6.94
N LEU A 62 3.50 -8.80 -6.78
CA LEU A 62 2.50 -9.84 -6.63
C LEU A 62 2.21 -10.60 -7.94
N SER A 63 2.35 -9.95 -9.11
CA SER A 63 2.16 -10.64 -10.40
C SER A 63 3.21 -11.73 -10.63
N ASP A 64 4.43 -11.48 -10.17
CA ASP A 64 5.58 -12.39 -10.28
C ASP A 64 5.62 -13.43 -9.16
N CYS A 65 4.70 -13.35 -8.19
CA CYS A 65 4.64 -14.29 -7.09
C CYS A 65 4.24 -15.69 -7.56
N SER A 66 5.18 -16.63 -7.49
CA SER A 66 4.94 -18.05 -7.81
C SER A 66 4.35 -18.84 -6.65
N ARG A 67 4.49 -18.35 -5.41
CA ARG A 67 4.02 -19.01 -4.18
C ARG A 67 2.78 -18.33 -3.64
N TYR A 68 1.61 -18.78 -4.09
CA TYR A 68 0.30 -18.32 -3.63
C TYR A 68 -0.64 -19.52 -3.41
N ASP A 69 -1.74 -19.28 -2.69
CA ASP A 69 -2.79 -20.27 -2.47
C ASP A 69 -4.17 -19.62 -2.57
N GLY A 70 -5.24 -20.39 -2.33
CA GLY A 70 -6.62 -19.91 -2.45
C GLY A 70 -6.96 -18.66 -1.63
N ARG A 71 -6.14 -18.27 -0.64
CA ARG A 71 -6.35 -17.08 0.19
C ARG A 71 -5.92 -15.79 -0.50
N ASN A 72 -4.95 -15.82 -1.41
CA ASN A 72 -4.47 -14.66 -2.17
C ASN A 72 -4.46 -14.84 -3.69
N GLU A 73 -4.91 -15.99 -4.19
CA GLU A 73 -4.96 -16.33 -5.61
C GLU A 73 -5.66 -15.26 -6.44
N LYS A 74 -6.79 -14.72 -5.96
CA LYS A 74 -7.51 -13.66 -6.68
C LYS A 74 -6.66 -12.40 -6.84
N SER A 75 -5.97 -11.97 -5.78
CA SER A 75 -5.05 -10.83 -5.86
C SER A 75 -3.90 -11.07 -6.83
N VAL A 76 -3.34 -12.29 -6.87
CA VAL A 76 -2.27 -12.64 -7.82
C VAL A 76 -2.77 -12.63 -9.26
N ILE A 77 -3.94 -13.21 -9.54
CA ILE A 77 -4.52 -13.21 -10.89
C ILE A 77 -4.80 -11.78 -11.36
N PHE A 78 -5.36 -10.95 -10.48
CA PHE A 78 -5.61 -9.54 -10.79
C PHE A 78 -4.30 -8.77 -11.03
N ALA A 79 -3.31 -8.93 -10.14
CA ALA A 79 -1.98 -8.36 -10.30
C ALA A 79 -1.36 -8.70 -11.66
N ARG A 80 -1.41 -9.97 -12.07
CA ARG A 80 -0.96 -10.41 -13.41
C ARG A 80 -1.70 -9.70 -14.54
N ARG A 81 -3.02 -9.57 -14.43
CA ARG A 81 -3.85 -8.91 -15.44
C ARG A 81 -3.49 -7.43 -15.61
N VAL A 82 -3.13 -6.74 -14.53
CA VAL A 82 -2.84 -5.30 -14.55
C VAL A 82 -1.35 -4.97 -14.67
N SER A 83 -0.46 -5.97 -14.56
CA SER A 83 0.99 -5.79 -14.65
C SER A 83 1.43 -5.02 -15.90
N GLY A 84 0.85 -5.33 -17.07
CA GLY A 84 1.13 -4.61 -18.32
C GLY A 84 0.72 -3.14 -18.31
N ILE A 85 -0.33 -2.77 -17.56
CA ILE A 85 -0.73 -1.37 -17.38
C ILE A 85 0.31 -0.63 -16.54
N ILE A 86 0.88 -1.31 -15.53
CA ILE A 86 1.82 -0.73 -14.59
C ILE A 86 3.23 -0.62 -15.19
N SER A 87 3.70 -1.63 -15.92
CA SER A 87 5.06 -1.70 -16.49
C SER A 87 5.42 -0.53 -17.40
N ASP A 88 4.42 0.11 -18.00
CA ASP A 88 4.61 1.28 -18.85
C ASP A 88 4.75 2.59 -18.04
N PHE A 89 4.82 2.52 -16.70
CA PHE A 89 4.95 3.69 -15.84
C PHE A 89 6.34 3.73 -15.22
N ASP A 90 7.03 4.84 -15.42
CA ASP A 90 8.25 5.12 -14.68
C ASP A 90 7.87 5.32 -13.20
N THR A 91 8.37 4.41 -12.36
CA THR A 91 8.17 4.45 -10.91
C THR A 91 9.32 5.16 -10.21
N ASP A 92 10.29 5.73 -10.97
CA ASP A 92 11.38 6.49 -10.41
C ASP A 92 10.84 7.65 -9.55
N ARG A 93 11.11 7.53 -8.25
CA ARG A 93 10.69 8.48 -7.24
C ARG A 93 11.32 9.84 -7.51
N LEU A 94 10.51 10.90 -7.48
CA LEU A 94 11.01 12.26 -7.38
C LEU A 94 11.63 12.45 -5.99
N THR A 95 12.92 12.13 -5.87
CA THR A 95 13.71 12.20 -4.63
C THR A 95 13.49 13.50 -3.88
N ARG A 96 12.77 13.44 -2.76
CA ARG A 96 12.88 14.41 -1.67
C ARG A 96 13.14 13.63 -0.40
N ARG A 97 14.24 13.97 0.26
CA ARG A 97 14.81 13.26 1.40
C ARG A 97 14.67 14.14 2.64
N CYS A 98 14.42 13.51 3.77
CA CYS A 98 14.73 14.09 5.08
C CYS A 98 15.51 13.05 5.87
N GLU A 99 16.74 13.39 6.26
CA GLU A 99 17.55 12.54 7.13
C GLU A 99 16.94 12.53 8.54
N SER A 100 16.55 11.34 8.98
CA SER A 100 16.00 11.02 10.30
C SER A 100 14.59 11.56 10.59
N MET A 101 13.60 10.69 10.40
CA MET A 101 12.41 10.74 11.25
C MET A 101 12.58 9.70 12.35
N CYS A 102 12.51 10.18 13.60
CA CYS A 102 12.52 9.36 14.80
C CYS A 102 11.27 8.47 14.85
N GLY A 103 11.34 7.41 15.65
CA GLY A 103 10.28 6.43 15.81
C GLY A 103 8.87 7.02 16.06
N LEU A 104 7.86 6.25 15.68
CA LEU A 104 6.45 6.66 15.68
C LEU A 104 5.61 5.69 16.51
N ASP A 105 4.79 6.25 17.40
CA ASP A 105 3.75 5.48 18.07
C ASP A 105 2.58 5.21 17.10
N PHE A 106 2.31 3.93 16.87
CA PHE A 106 1.36 3.45 15.89
C PHE A 106 0.19 2.68 16.55
N ASP A 107 -1.02 3.21 16.39
CA ASP A 107 -2.27 2.53 16.75
C ASP A 107 -2.77 1.71 15.55
N TYR A 108 -2.52 0.42 15.54
CA TYR A 108 -2.87 -0.46 14.41
C TYR A 108 -4.38 -0.69 14.24
N ARG A 109 -5.23 -0.07 15.07
CA ARG A 109 -6.70 -0.05 14.86
C ARG A 109 -7.23 1.29 14.38
N ASN A 110 -6.34 2.24 14.09
CA ASN A 110 -6.71 3.59 13.74
C ASN A 110 -6.25 3.94 12.32
N ASP A 111 -7.22 4.19 11.44
CA ASP A 111 -6.98 4.58 10.05
C ASP A 111 -6.11 5.85 9.90
N PHE A 112 -6.24 6.83 10.81
CA PHE A 112 -5.40 8.03 10.80
C PHE A 112 -3.96 7.69 11.18
N SER A 113 -3.77 6.83 12.20
CA SER A 113 -2.43 6.40 12.62
C SER A 113 -1.73 5.60 11.51
N ALA A 114 -2.47 4.78 10.75
CA ALA A 114 -1.93 4.07 9.59
C ALA A 114 -1.57 5.02 8.44
N ALA A 115 -2.43 6.00 8.14
CA ALA A 115 -2.12 7.02 7.14
C ALA A 115 -0.86 7.83 7.52
N LEU A 116 -0.71 8.17 8.81
CA LEU A 116 0.47 8.85 9.33
C LEU A 116 1.72 7.97 9.22
N LEU A 117 1.64 6.68 9.56
CA LEU A 117 2.76 5.75 9.38
C LEU A 117 3.21 5.67 7.92
N PHE A 118 2.28 5.57 6.96
CA PHE A 118 2.62 5.62 5.54
C PHE A 118 3.21 6.96 5.12
N GLU A 119 2.67 8.08 5.59
CA GLU A 119 3.25 9.40 5.29
C GLU A 119 4.71 9.49 5.73
N HIS A 120 4.99 9.13 6.99
CA HIS A 120 6.36 9.13 7.53
C HIS A 120 7.28 8.17 6.77
N TYR A 121 6.80 6.96 6.47
CA TYR A 121 7.57 5.97 5.72
C TYR A 121 7.88 6.44 4.29
N LEU A 122 6.89 6.93 3.56
CA LEU A 122 7.06 7.38 2.17
C LEU A 122 7.94 8.63 2.08
N PHE A 123 7.91 9.47 3.11
CA PHE A 123 8.74 10.66 3.18
C PHE A 123 10.22 10.36 3.53
N SER A 124 10.49 9.28 4.28
CA SER A 124 11.82 8.99 4.82
C SER A 124 12.54 7.81 4.17
N SER A 125 11.82 6.82 3.64
CA SER A 125 12.42 5.63 3.04
C SER A 125 12.95 5.90 1.63
N GLU A 126 14.16 5.41 1.35
CA GLU A 126 14.79 5.52 0.03
C GLU A 126 14.11 4.64 -1.02
N SER A 127 13.65 3.45 -0.65
CA SER A 127 13.06 2.44 -1.54
C SER A 127 12.02 1.60 -0.81
N ASN A 128 11.04 1.06 -1.54
CA ASN A 128 10.10 0.09 -0.98
C ASN A 128 10.58 -1.36 -1.05
N ASP A 129 11.81 -1.63 -1.52
CA ASP A 129 12.30 -3.00 -1.73
C ASP A 129 12.20 -3.88 -0.48
N GLU A 130 12.58 -3.38 0.69
CA GLU A 130 12.47 -4.14 1.94
C GLU A 130 11.02 -4.38 2.36
N PHE A 131 10.17 -3.36 2.21
CA PHE A 131 8.74 -3.47 2.47
C PHE A 131 8.12 -4.54 1.58
N ILE A 132 8.31 -4.43 0.27
CA ILE A 132 7.78 -5.36 -0.73
C ILE A 132 8.33 -6.78 -0.52
N ARG A 133 9.63 -6.93 -0.29
CA ARG A 133 10.26 -8.23 -0.03
C ARG A 133 9.67 -8.90 1.21
N TYR A 134 9.44 -8.16 2.29
CA TYR A 134 8.77 -8.69 3.47
C TYR A 134 7.33 -9.09 3.17
N MET A 135 6.56 -8.23 2.49
CA MET A 135 5.17 -8.51 2.15
C MET A 135 5.02 -9.77 1.29
N ILE A 136 5.91 -10.00 0.33
CA ILE A 136 5.86 -11.18 -0.54
C ILE A 136 6.27 -12.46 0.21
N ASN A 137 7.36 -12.41 0.97
CA ASN A 137 8.00 -13.60 1.53
C ASN A 137 7.53 -13.98 2.94
N ASN A 138 7.13 -13.00 3.75
CA ASN A 138 6.89 -13.16 5.18
C ASN A 138 5.43 -12.90 5.57
N ALA A 139 4.74 -11.96 4.90
CA ALA A 139 3.34 -11.71 5.23
C ALA A 139 2.47 -12.92 4.88
N HIS A 140 1.55 -13.26 5.78
CA HIS A 140 0.58 -14.33 5.56
C HIS A 140 -0.28 -14.06 4.32
N LYS A 141 -0.69 -15.10 3.58
CA LYS A 141 -1.42 -14.93 2.31
C LYS A 141 -2.72 -14.14 2.46
N THR A 142 -3.45 -14.34 3.55
CA THR A 142 -4.62 -13.49 3.88
C THR A 142 -4.26 -12.01 4.00
N ASN A 143 -3.07 -11.67 4.52
CA ASN A 143 -2.65 -10.29 4.72
C ASN A 143 -2.13 -9.68 3.40
N GLN A 144 -1.50 -10.49 2.53
CA GLN A 144 -1.20 -10.09 1.15
C GLN A 144 -2.48 -9.74 0.38
N GLN A 145 -3.53 -10.55 0.55
CA GLN A 145 -4.86 -10.28 0.01
C GLN A 145 -5.47 -8.99 0.61
N SER A 146 -5.45 -8.82 1.93
CA SER A 146 -5.96 -7.60 2.59
C SER A 146 -5.19 -6.34 2.18
N PHE A 147 -3.88 -6.42 1.98
CA PHE A 147 -3.09 -5.29 1.50
C PHE A 147 -3.41 -4.97 0.03
N SER A 148 -3.64 -6.00 -0.80
CA SER A 148 -4.12 -5.80 -2.18
C SER A 148 -5.48 -5.07 -2.21
N ARG A 149 -6.39 -5.41 -1.29
CA ARG A 149 -7.66 -4.66 -1.09
C ARG A 149 -7.43 -3.20 -0.78
N LEU A 150 -6.48 -2.94 0.13
CA LEU A 150 -6.10 -1.60 0.52
C LEU A 150 -5.62 -0.80 -0.71
N CYS A 151 -4.70 -1.37 -1.49
CA CYS A 151 -4.21 -0.76 -2.73
C CYS A 151 -5.35 -0.48 -3.72
N CYS A 152 -6.20 -1.47 -4.02
CA CYS A 152 -7.33 -1.30 -4.93
C CYS A 152 -8.33 -0.25 -4.43
N GLY A 153 -8.60 -0.21 -3.12
CA GLY A 153 -9.45 0.81 -2.49
C GLY A 153 -8.88 2.22 -2.65
N TRP A 154 -7.56 2.37 -2.54
CA TRP A 154 -6.87 3.63 -2.79
C TRP A 154 -6.96 4.06 -4.25
N LEU A 155 -6.63 3.15 -5.19
CA LEU A 155 -6.70 3.43 -6.62
C LEU A 155 -8.12 3.81 -7.06
N LYS A 156 -9.14 3.18 -6.48
CA LYS A 156 -10.54 3.56 -6.69
C LYS A 156 -10.80 5.01 -6.25
N HIS A 157 -10.43 5.37 -5.02
CA HIS A 157 -10.62 6.75 -4.53
C HIS A 157 -9.86 7.76 -5.40
N LEU A 158 -8.65 7.44 -5.86
CA LEU A 158 -7.90 8.30 -6.78
C LEU A 158 -8.58 8.44 -8.14
N SER A 159 -9.10 7.36 -8.71
CA SER A 159 -9.77 7.36 -10.03
C SER A 159 -11.04 8.23 -10.05
N GLU A 160 -11.66 8.42 -8.89
CA GLU A 160 -12.83 9.28 -8.71
C GLU A 160 -12.45 10.79 -8.64
N THR A 161 -11.15 11.10 -8.51
CA THR A 161 -10.68 12.49 -8.58
C THR A 161 -10.74 12.98 -10.02
N LYS A 162 -11.30 14.17 -10.26
CA LYS A 162 -11.36 14.79 -11.61
C LYS A 162 -10.01 15.37 -12.06
N VAL A 163 -8.90 14.87 -11.50
CA VAL A 163 -7.55 15.40 -11.70
C VAL A 163 -6.87 14.63 -12.81
N ASN A 164 -6.43 15.34 -13.86
CA ASN A 164 -5.76 14.72 -15.00
C ASN A 164 -4.25 14.60 -14.76
N LYS A 165 -3.82 13.57 -14.01
CA LYS A 165 -2.41 13.23 -13.81
C LYS A 165 -2.09 11.83 -14.35
N PRO A 166 -0.86 11.57 -14.85
CA PRO A 166 -0.50 10.28 -15.43
C PRO A 166 -0.76 9.09 -14.50
N TYR A 167 -0.34 9.16 -13.23
CA TYR A 167 -0.54 8.08 -12.25
C TYR A 167 -2.02 7.86 -11.91
N ILE A 168 -2.85 8.91 -11.98
CA ILE A 168 -4.30 8.82 -11.74
C ILE A 168 -5.00 8.16 -12.93
N ARG A 169 -4.59 8.47 -14.17
CA ARG A 169 -5.09 7.78 -15.37
C ARG A 169 -4.82 6.28 -15.30
N LYS A 170 -3.61 5.88 -14.89
CA LYS A 170 -3.30 4.47 -14.66
C LYS A 170 -4.11 3.84 -13.55
N ALA A 171 -4.33 4.55 -12.44
CA ALA A 171 -5.23 4.09 -11.39
C ALA A 171 -6.64 3.82 -11.95
N THR A 172 -7.16 4.70 -12.82
CA THR A 172 -8.45 4.50 -13.49
C THR A 172 -8.46 3.27 -14.40
N ASP A 173 -7.40 3.06 -15.18
CA ASP A 173 -7.28 1.88 -16.07
C ASP A 173 -7.24 0.58 -15.25
N ILE A 174 -6.48 0.55 -14.16
CA ILE A 174 -6.42 -0.59 -13.22
C ILE A 174 -7.80 -0.86 -12.59
N VAL A 175 -8.51 0.19 -12.17
CA VAL A 175 -9.85 0.09 -11.57
C VAL A 175 -10.88 -0.41 -12.59
N ALA A 176 -10.72 -0.11 -13.87
CA ALA A 176 -11.60 -0.66 -14.92
C ALA A 176 -11.51 -2.19 -14.98
N GLU A 177 -10.31 -2.75 -14.81
CA GLU A 177 -10.07 -4.21 -14.74
C GLU A 177 -10.63 -4.86 -13.47
N TYR A 178 -10.77 -4.08 -12.38
CA TYR A 178 -11.24 -4.57 -11.08
C TYR A 178 -12.69 -5.07 -11.09
N LYS A 179 -13.52 -4.65 -12.06
CA LYS A 179 -14.92 -5.09 -12.19
C LYS A 179 -15.06 -6.62 -12.31
N GLY A 180 -14.04 -7.32 -12.83
CA GLY A 180 -14.01 -8.78 -12.89
C GLY A 180 -13.54 -9.46 -11.59
N PHE A 181 -13.10 -8.69 -10.60
CA PHE A 181 -12.39 -9.16 -9.40
C PHE A 181 -12.87 -8.49 -8.11
N PRO A 182 -14.18 -8.51 -7.78
CA PRO A 182 -14.73 -7.79 -6.62
C PRO A 182 -14.20 -8.28 -5.26
N PHE A 183 -13.49 -9.41 -5.23
CA PHE A 183 -12.93 -10.03 -4.03
C PHE A 183 -11.40 -9.95 -3.95
N VAL A 184 -10.74 -9.27 -4.91
CA VAL A 184 -9.36 -8.82 -4.70
C VAL A 184 -9.30 -7.87 -3.53
#